data_AF-A0A7Y4Z3H8-F1
#
_entry.id   AF-A0A7Y4Z3H8-F1
#
_cell.length_a   1.000
_cell.length_b   1.000
_cell.length_c   1.000
_cell.angle_alpha   90.00
_cell.angle_beta   90.00
_cell.angle_gamma   90.00
#
_symmetry.space_group_name_H-M   'P 1'
#
loop_
_entity.id
_entity.type
_entity.pdbx_description
1 polymer ?
#
loop_
_entity_poly.entity_id
_entity_poly.type
_entity_poly.pdbx_seq_one_letter_code
_entity_poly.pdbx_strand_id
1 'polypeptide(L)'
;MKRLLFLIFILTSILAYGQDDEKVFRAPSMEALFIDSVSNKVMTSVPWGKTVIIVYKNYFKSYQVLYTDVDGALGFINFDYLQDLQDGNIVYTERKSGKKYILSKYVNDKGEVVYMFKKDRTDRGVFVVFVIQKVVENS
;
A
#
# COMPACT_ATOMS: atom_id res chain seq x y z
N MET A 1 -0.02 -18.29 -38.45
CA MET A 1 0.65 -17.79 -37.23
C MET A 1 0.25 -16.36 -36.85
N LYS A 2 0.35 -15.36 -37.74
CA LYS A 2 0.01 -13.94 -37.39
C LYS A 2 -1.42 -13.73 -36.87
N ARG A 3 -2.42 -14.40 -37.48
CA ARG A 3 -3.83 -14.33 -37.03
C ARG A 3 -4.07 -14.97 -35.67
N LEU A 4 -3.31 -16.03 -35.33
CA LEU A 4 -3.39 -16.70 -34.04
C LEU A 4 -2.81 -15.83 -32.92
N LEU A 5 -1.67 -15.17 -33.17
CA LEU A 5 -1.07 -14.20 -32.24
C LEU A 5 -2.01 -13.01 -31.97
N PHE A 6 -2.69 -12.51 -33.01
CA PHE A 6 -3.65 -11.42 -32.85
C PHE A 6 -4.87 -11.85 -32.03
N LEU A 7 -5.36 -13.08 -32.22
CA LEU A 7 -6.47 -13.63 -31.44
C LEU A 7 -6.07 -13.81 -29.96
N ILE A 8 -4.87 -14.34 -29.69
CA ILE A 8 -4.31 -14.48 -28.35
C ILE A 8 -4.22 -13.11 -27.68
N PHE A 9 -3.73 -12.08 -28.40
CA PHE A 9 -3.61 -10.72 -27.87
C PHE A 9 -4.98 -10.12 -27.49
N ILE A 10 -6.01 -10.32 -28.32
CA ILE A 10 -7.38 -9.88 -28.01
C ILE A 10 -7.93 -10.62 -26.79
N LEU A 11 -7.78 -11.94 -26.73
CA LEU A 11 -8.22 -12.76 -25.60
C LEU A 11 -7.53 -12.36 -24.28
N THR A 12 -6.22 -12.10 -24.30
CA THR A 12 -5.50 -11.63 -23.10
C THR A 12 -5.94 -10.23 -22.67
N SER A 13 -6.31 -9.37 -23.63
CA SER A 13 -6.80 -8.02 -23.33
C SER A 13 -8.20 -8.05 -22.71
N ILE A 14 -9.10 -8.91 -23.21
CA ILE A 14 -10.46 -9.08 -22.66
C ILE A 14 -10.41 -9.70 -21.26
N LEU A 15 -9.56 -10.71 -21.05
CA LEU A 15 -9.36 -11.31 -19.73
C LEU A 15 -8.77 -10.32 -18.72
N ALA A 16 -7.87 -9.44 -19.14
CA ALA A 16 -7.35 -8.37 -18.28
C ALA A 16 -8.45 -7.37 -17.89
N TYR A 17 -9.30 -6.97 -18.84
CA TYR A 17 -10.40 -6.03 -18.57
C TYR A 17 -11.48 -6.62 -17.65
N GLY A 18 -11.77 -7.91 -17.76
CA GLY A 18 -12.76 -8.60 -16.92
C GLY A 18 -12.31 -8.88 -15.47
N GLN A 19 -11.07 -8.57 -15.11
CA GLN A 19 -10.49 -8.80 -13.78
C GLN A 19 -10.32 -7.51 -12.96
N ASP A 20 -10.79 -6.37 -13.45
CA ASP A 20 -10.57 -5.05 -12.84
C ASP A 20 -11.58 -4.76 -11.71
N ASP A 21 -11.73 -5.72 -10.78
CA ASP A 21 -12.40 -5.47 -9.52
C ASP A 21 -11.41 -4.69 -8.63
N GLU A 22 -11.71 -3.41 -8.41
CA GLU A 22 -11.01 -2.60 -7.42
C GLU A 22 -11.69 -2.73 -6.05
N LYS A 23 -10.90 -2.88 -5.00
CA LYS A 23 -11.40 -2.78 -3.61
C LYS A 23 -11.07 -1.41 -3.06
N VAL A 24 -12.07 -0.73 -2.51
CA VAL A 24 -11.90 0.60 -1.91
C VAL A 24 -12.07 0.50 -0.41
N PHE A 25 -11.09 1.00 0.32
CA PHE A 25 -11.12 1.08 1.78
C PHE A 25 -11.02 2.53 2.24
N ARG A 26 -11.55 2.81 3.42
CA ARG A 26 -11.49 4.13 4.06
C ARG A 26 -10.92 4.01 5.46
N ALA A 27 -10.19 5.04 5.88
CA ALA A 27 -9.67 5.19 7.22
C ALA A 27 -9.66 6.67 7.62
N PRO A 28 -9.78 6.97 8.92
CA PRO A 28 -9.81 8.35 9.39
C PRO A 28 -8.46 9.06 9.22
N SER A 29 -7.35 8.34 9.38
CA SER A 29 -6.01 8.93 9.40
C SER A 29 -4.91 7.94 9.03
N MET A 30 -3.76 8.49 8.67
CA MET A 30 -2.49 7.81 8.48
C MET A 30 -1.41 8.55 9.27
N GLU A 31 -0.57 7.78 9.95
CA GLU A 31 0.56 8.30 10.72
C GLU A 31 1.87 7.75 10.16
N ALA A 32 2.95 8.52 10.28
CA ALA A 32 4.31 8.06 10.03
C ALA A 32 4.99 7.78 11.37
N LEU A 33 5.31 6.52 11.63
CA LEU A 33 6.11 6.09 12.78
C LEU A 33 7.59 6.07 12.40
N PHE A 34 8.41 6.70 13.25
CA PHE A 34 9.86 6.62 13.18
C PHE A 34 10.34 5.65 14.26
N ILE A 35 10.92 4.54 13.84
CA ILE A 35 11.29 3.43 14.72
C ILE A 35 12.79 3.27 14.70
N ASP A 36 13.40 3.22 15.88
CA ASP A 36 14.82 2.91 16.03
C ASP A 36 15.08 1.47 15.57
N SER A 37 15.99 1.30 14.61
CA SER A 37 16.20 0.02 13.94
C SER A 37 16.88 -1.04 14.81
N VAL A 38 17.54 -0.63 15.91
CA VAL A 38 18.25 -1.54 16.81
C VAL A 38 17.32 -2.04 17.90
N SER A 39 16.61 -1.14 18.57
CA SER A 39 15.73 -1.44 19.69
C SER A 39 14.28 -1.77 19.28
N ASN A 40 13.90 -1.51 18.03
CA ASN A 40 12.53 -1.59 17.52
C ASN A 40 11.52 -0.74 18.31
N LYS A 41 12.00 0.27 19.05
CA LYS A 41 11.13 1.20 19.78
C LYS A 41 10.67 2.33 18.88
N VAL A 42 9.40 2.67 18.97
CA VAL A 42 8.85 3.88 18.35
C VAL A 42 9.51 5.09 19.03
N MET A 43 10.25 5.86 18.24
CA MET A 43 10.91 7.08 18.69
C MET A 43 9.92 8.25 18.70
N THR A 44 9.13 8.35 17.63
CA THR A 44 8.09 9.38 17.48
C THR A 44 7.03 8.95 16.46
N SER A 45 5.85 9.55 16.53
CA SER A 45 4.77 9.45 15.54
C SER A 45 4.41 10.84 15.06
N VAL A 46 4.21 10.98 13.75
CA VAL A 46 3.77 12.24 13.13
C VAL A 46 2.50 11.98 12.32
N PRO A 47 1.43 12.79 12.50
CA PRO A 47 0.27 12.75 11.61
C PRO A 47 0.70 13.02 10.16
N TRP A 48 0.36 12.12 9.25
CA TRP A 48 0.75 12.23 7.84
C TRP A 48 -0.44 12.57 6.95
N GLY A 49 -1.60 11.95 7.19
CA GLY A 49 -2.79 12.16 6.39
C GLY A 49 -4.08 11.97 7.16
N LYS A 50 -5.13 12.63 6.70
CA LYS A 50 -6.53 12.54 7.15
C LYS A 50 -7.40 12.08 5.98
N THR A 51 -8.57 11.53 6.28
CA THR A 51 -9.55 11.10 5.26
C THR A 51 -8.90 10.18 4.22
N VAL A 52 -8.31 9.09 4.71
CA VAL A 52 -7.49 8.21 3.90
C VAL A 52 -8.38 7.26 3.10
N ILE A 53 -8.12 7.17 1.81
CA ILE A 53 -8.75 6.22 0.90
C ILE A 53 -7.65 5.30 0.36
N ILE A 54 -7.86 3.99 0.48
CA ILE A 54 -6.97 2.98 -0.06
C ILE A 54 -7.71 2.29 -1.20
N VAL A 55 -7.14 2.32 -2.41
CA VAL A 55 -7.64 1.57 -3.55
C VAL A 55 -6.68 0.42 -3.80
N TYR A 56 -7.18 -0.81 -3.77
CA TYR A 56 -6.45 -2.01 -4.15
C TYR A 56 -6.92 -2.47 -5.52
N LYS A 57 -5.99 -2.52 -6.49
CA LYS A 57 -6.26 -2.98 -7.85
C LYS A 57 -5.91 -4.46 -7.93
N ASN A 58 -6.92 -5.33 -7.98
CA ASN A 58 -6.71 -6.79 -7.95
C ASN A 58 -5.79 -7.28 -9.07
N TYR A 59 -6.01 -6.81 -10.30
CA TYR A 59 -5.23 -7.24 -11.48
C TYR A 59 -3.73 -6.92 -11.33
N PHE A 60 -3.40 -5.73 -10.86
CA PHE A 60 -2.00 -5.28 -10.68
C PHE A 60 -1.42 -5.62 -9.31
N LYS A 61 -2.24 -6.17 -8.41
CA LYS A 61 -1.93 -6.35 -6.98
C LYS A 61 -1.37 -5.09 -6.31
N SER A 62 -1.75 -3.90 -6.77
CA SER A 62 -1.15 -2.62 -6.38
C SER A 62 -2.07 -1.82 -5.47
N TYR A 63 -1.48 -0.92 -4.68
CA TYR A 63 -2.22 -0.02 -3.78
C TYR A 63 -2.03 1.43 -4.21
N GLN A 64 -3.12 2.20 -4.17
CA GLN A 64 -3.08 3.65 -4.19
C GLN A 64 -3.66 4.18 -2.89
N VAL A 65 -2.89 5.00 -2.17
CA VAL A 65 -3.34 5.65 -0.93
C VAL A 65 -3.54 7.13 -1.23
N LEU A 66 -4.77 7.61 -1.15
CA LEU A 66 -5.14 9.02 -1.25
C LEU A 66 -5.41 9.55 0.16
N TYR A 67 -5.02 10.79 0.44
CA TYR A 67 -5.23 11.41 1.73
C TYR A 67 -5.25 12.94 1.60
N THR A 68 -5.81 13.60 2.60
CA THR A 68 -5.60 15.03 2.83
C THR A 68 -4.43 15.18 3.79
N ASP A 69 -3.40 15.93 3.43
CA ASP A 69 -2.25 16.17 4.30
C ASP A 69 -2.58 17.10 5.47
N VAL A 70 -1.58 17.43 6.27
CA VAL A 70 -1.73 18.29 7.45
C VAL A 70 -2.14 19.72 7.12
N ASP A 71 -1.81 20.19 5.92
CA ASP A 71 -2.09 21.54 5.42
C ASP A 71 -3.42 21.61 4.63
N GLY A 72 -4.11 20.48 4.48
CA GLY A 72 -5.39 20.40 3.78
C GLY A 72 -5.28 20.10 2.28
N ALA A 73 -4.08 19.87 1.76
CA ALA A 73 -3.88 19.54 0.35
C ALA A 73 -4.09 18.04 0.09
N LEU A 74 -4.49 17.71 -1.14
CA LEU A 74 -4.64 16.32 -1.56
C LEU A 74 -3.27 15.72 -1.89
N GLY A 75 -2.94 14.64 -1.20
CA GLY A 75 -1.76 13.81 -1.44
C GLY A 75 -2.13 12.41 -1.91
N PHE A 76 -1.18 11.76 -2.58
CA PHE A 76 -1.31 10.34 -2.92
C PHE A 76 0.04 9.62 -2.92
N ILE A 77 0.00 8.32 -2.62
CA ILE A 77 1.14 7.41 -2.72
C ILE A 77 0.71 6.19 -3.54
N ASN A 78 1.48 5.85 -4.57
CA ASN A 78 1.23 4.67 -5.40
C ASN A 78 2.26 3.59 -5.05
N PHE A 79 1.80 2.42 -4.64
CA PHE A 79 2.60 1.25 -4.32
C PHE A 79 2.37 0.18 -5.37
N ASP A 80 3.36 0.01 -6.24
CA ASP A 80 3.36 -1.02 -7.28
C ASP A 80 3.88 -2.34 -6.70
N TYR A 81 3.17 -3.44 -6.97
CA TYR A 81 3.61 -4.77 -6.56
C TYR A 81 4.98 -5.08 -7.19
N LEU A 82 5.91 -5.59 -6.36
CA LEU A 82 7.22 -6.01 -6.83
C LEU A 82 7.36 -7.53 -6.80
N GLN A 83 7.23 -8.12 -5.61
CA GLN A 83 7.41 -9.56 -5.41
C GLN A 83 6.84 -10.03 -4.07
N ASP A 84 6.54 -11.32 -3.98
CA ASP A 84 6.28 -12.02 -2.73
C ASP A 84 7.61 -12.42 -2.06
N LEU A 85 7.65 -12.39 -0.72
CA LEU A 85 8.73 -12.93 0.10
C LEU A 85 8.34 -14.32 0.61
N GLN A 86 9.33 -15.15 0.95
CA GLN A 86 9.12 -16.53 1.39
C GLN A 86 8.33 -16.65 2.71
N ASP A 87 8.27 -15.57 3.49
CA ASP A 87 7.56 -15.47 4.77
C ASP A 87 6.10 -14.97 4.63
N GLY A 88 5.60 -14.83 3.41
CA GLY A 88 4.25 -14.34 3.13
C GLY A 88 4.11 -12.81 3.15
N ASN A 89 5.21 -12.08 3.38
CA ASN A 89 5.22 -10.63 3.20
C ASN A 89 5.29 -10.26 1.72
N ILE A 90 4.66 -9.14 1.35
CA ILE A 90 4.67 -8.64 -0.03
C ILE A 90 5.47 -7.34 -0.08
N VAL A 91 6.40 -7.27 -1.04
CA VAL A 91 7.21 -6.08 -1.29
C VAL A 91 6.57 -5.25 -2.39
N TYR A 92 6.48 -3.96 -2.12
CA TYR A 92 5.98 -2.92 -3.00
C TYR A 92 7.08 -1.91 -3.31
N THR A 93 6.97 -1.25 -4.45
CA THR A 93 7.78 -0.08 -4.81
C THR A 93 6.89 1.16 -4.84
N GLU A 94 7.27 2.20 -4.12
CA GLU A 94 6.59 3.48 -4.16
C GLU A 94 6.97 4.22 -5.43
N ARG A 95 6.00 4.43 -6.33
CA ARG A 95 6.24 4.81 -7.73
C ARG A 95 7.04 6.11 -7.89
N LYS A 96 6.81 7.11 -7.03
CA LYS A 96 7.43 8.43 -7.16
C LYS A 96 8.88 8.42 -6.67
N SER A 97 9.18 7.73 -5.57
CA SER A 97 10.54 7.70 -5.01
C SER A 97 11.38 6.47 -5.38
N GLY A 98 10.77 5.42 -5.92
CA GLY A 98 11.42 4.12 -6.15
C GLY A 98 11.78 3.37 -4.86
N LYS A 99 11.37 3.85 -3.68
CA LYS A 99 11.67 3.20 -2.39
C LYS A 99 10.81 1.96 -2.23
N LYS A 100 11.40 0.92 -1.62
CA LYS A 100 10.71 -0.34 -1.34
C LYS A 100 10.01 -0.32 0.02
N TYR A 101 8.84 -0.93 0.06
CA TYR A 101 8.00 -1.05 1.25
C TYR A 101 7.52 -2.49 1.40
N ILE A 102 7.46 -2.96 2.64
CA ILE A 102 6.82 -4.22 3.02
C ILE A 102 5.43 -3.85 3.56
N LEU A 103 4.39 -4.47 3.00
CA LEU A 103 3.03 -4.32 3.49
C LEU A 103 2.70 -5.43 4.49
N SER A 104 2.17 -5.04 5.64
CA SER A 104 1.54 -5.94 6.60
C SER A 104 0.10 -5.52 6.87
N LYS A 105 -0.81 -6.48 6.90
CA LYS A 105 -2.22 -6.30 7.26
C LYS A 105 -2.55 -7.20 8.44
N TYR A 106 -3.14 -6.63 9.48
CA TYR A 106 -3.58 -7.38 10.66
C TYR A 106 -4.76 -6.70 11.35
N VAL A 107 -5.31 -7.36 12.36
CA VAL A 107 -6.35 -6.82 13.24
C VAL A 107 -5.69 -6.56 14.61
N ASN A 108 -5.81 -5.34 15.12
CA ASN A 108 -5.24 -4.99 16.42
C ASN A 108 -6.12 -5.51 17.58
N ASP A 109 -5.65 -5.34 18.82
CA ASP A 109 -6.35 -5.81 20.03
C ASP A 109 -7.74 -5.19 20.23
N LYS A 110 -8.06 -4.11 19.51
CA LYS A 110 -9.38 -3.46 19.51
C LYS A 110 -10.31 -3.98 18.41
N GLY A 111 -9.88 -4.97 17.64
CA GLY A 111 -10.64 -5.49 16.50
C GLY A 111 -10.57 -4.62 15.24
N GLU A 112 -9.67 -3.63 15.20
CA GLU A 112 -9.55 -2.72 14.06
C GLU A 112 -8.56 -3.26 13.03
N VAL A 113 -8.93 -3.20 11.75
CA VAL A 113 -8.02 -3.56 10.66
C VAL A 113 -6.96 -2.46 10.50
N VAL A 114 -5.70 -2.87 10.43
CA VAL A 114 -4.53 -2.00 10.31
C VAL A 114 -3.72 -2.39 9.08
N TYR A 115 -3.33 -1.38 8.30
CA TYR A 115 -2.39 -1.50 7.19
C TYR A 115 -1.09 -0.81 7.57
N MET A 116 0.05 -1.49 7.40
CA MET A 116 1.38 -0.96 7.67
C MET A 116 2.26 -1.06 6.43
N PHE A 117 2.72 0.08 5.92
CA PHE A 117 3.73 0.15 4.86
C PHE A 117 5.07 0.50 5.49
N LYS A 118 5.88 -0.52 5.81
CA LYS A 118 7.22 -0.36 6.38
C LYS A 118 8.23 -0.18 5.27
N LYS A 119 9.00 0.90 5.29
CA LYS A 119 10.13 1.06 4.36
C LYS A 119 11.16 -0.05 4.61
N ASP A 120 11.56 -0.74 3.55
CA ASP A 120 12.44 -1.93 3.62
C ASP A 120 13.85 -1.59 4.13
N ARG A 121 14.33 -0.38 3.83
CA ARG A 121 15.65 0.10 4.26
C ARG A 121 15.56 1.13 5.37
N THR A 122 16.46 1.01 6.33
CA THR A 122 16.73 2.05 7.31
C THR A 122 17.37 3.25 6.63
N ASP A 123 17.13 4.42 7.21
CA ASP A 123 17.87 5.64 6.92
C ASP A 123 18.49 6.12 8.23
N ARG A 124 19.83 6.13 8.30
CA ARG A 124 20.58 6.49 9.52
C ARG A 124 20.13 5.76 10.78
N GLY A 125 19.81 4.45 10.65
CA GLY A 125 19.38 3.62 11.78
C GLY A 125 17.91 3.77 12.16
N VAL A 126 17.09 4.44 11.35
CA VAL A 126 15.65 4.62 11.59
C VAL A 126 14.84 3.96 10.48
N PHE A 127 13.83 3.16 10.85
CA PHE A 127 12.77 2.71 9.94
C PHE A 127 11.62 3.71 9.95
N VAL A 128 11.04 3.98 8.77
CA VAL A 128 9.79 4.72 8.65
C VAL A 128 8.68 3.76 8.30
N VAL A 129 7.57 3.83 9.02
CA VAL A 129 6.38 3.01 8.77
C VAL A 129 5.17 3.90 8.66
N PHE A 130 4.46 3.84 7.53
CA PHE A 130 3.14 4.44 7.43
C PHE A 130 2.11 3.47 7.99
N VAL A 131 1.34 3.93 8.98
CA VAL A 131 0.32 3.13 9.65
C VAL A 131 -1.05 3.76 9.40
N ILE A 132 -1.97 2.96 8.88
CA ILE A 132 -3.36 3.34 8.61
C ILE A 132 -4.24 2.42 9.45
N GLN A 133 -4.95 2.98 10.43
CA GLN A 133 -5.78 2.24 11.37
C GLN A 133 -7.27 2.40 11.06
N LYS A 134 -8.12 1.55 11.65
CA LYS A 134 -9.58 1.59 11.48
C LYS A 134 -9.99 1.52 10.01
N VAL A 135 -9.31 0.67 9.25
CA VAL A 135 -9.58 0.50 7.82
C VAL A 135 -10.88 -0.28 7.63
N VAL A 136 -11.80 0.26 6.85
CA VAL A 136 -13.10 -0.35 6.53
C VAL A 136 -13.24 -0.46 5.02
N GLU A 137 -13.66 -1.62 4.51
CA GLU A 137 -13.97 -1.84 3.09
C GLU A 137 -15.32 -1.20 2.78
N ASN A 138 -15.37 -0.33 1.77
CA ASN A 138 -16.63 0.15 1.23
C ASN A 138 -17.19 -0.94 0.32
N SER A 139 -18.28 -1.57 0.75
CA SER A 139 -19.12 -2.45 -0.08
C SER A 139 -19.85 -1.67 -1.17
#